data_AF-A0A3B9XRE0-F1
#
_entry.id   AF-A0A3B9XRE0-F1
#
_cell.length_a   1.000
_cell.length_b   1.000
_cell.length_c   1.000
_cell.angle_alpha   90.00
_cell.angle_beta   90.00
_cell.angle_gamma   90.00
#
_symmetry.space_group_name_H-M   'P 1'
#
loop_
_entity.id
_entity.type
_entity.pdbx_description
1 polymer ?
#
loop_
_entity_poly.entity_id
_entity_poly.type
_entity_poly.pdbx_seq_one_letter_code
_entity_poly.pdbx_strand_id
1 'polypeptide(L)' 'ALLEEQAELQNKIDAANGWDLERTLEIAADALRLPPWEAEVTKLSGGEKRRVALCRLLLSSPDMLLLDE' A
#
# COMPACT_ATOMS: atom_id res chain seq x y z
N ALA A 1 13.75 20.11 22.02
CA ALA A 1 14.55 18.93 21.60
C ALA A 1 13.65 17.70 21.45
N LEU A 2 13.55 16.75 22.40
CA LEU A 2 12.83 15.48 22.17
C LEU A 2 11.31 15.65 21.90
N LEU A 3 10.63 16.54 22.65
CA LEU A 3 9.20 16.82 22.44
C LEU A 3 8.92 17.50 21.10
N GLU A 4 9.89 18.26 20.61
CA GLU A 4 9.79 19.01 19.36
C GLU A 4 9.98 18.06 18.17
N GLU A 5 10.95 17.16 18.26
CA GLU A 5 11.15 16.06 17.31
C GLU A 5 9.93 15.11 17.28
N GLN A 6 9.35 14.78 18.44
CA GLN A 6 8.12 14.00 18.51
C GLN A 6 6.96 14.72 17.80
N ALA A 7 6.77 16.01 18.02
CA ALA A 7 5.72 16.80 17.39
C ALA A 7 5.91 16.85 15.86
N GLU A 8 7.13 16.99 15.37
CA GLU A 8 7.43 16.94 13.93
C GLU A 8 7.11 15.58 13.31
N LEU A 9 7.45 14.49 13.98
CA LEU A 9 7.13 13.13 13.51
C LEU A 9 5.62 12.88 13.52
N GLN A 10 4.92 13.32 14.57
CA GLN A 10 3.46 13.21 14.66
C GLN A 10 2.78 13.94 13.50
N ASN A 11 3.20 15.18 13.22
CA ASN A 11 2.67 15.94 12.08
C ASN A 11 2.91 15.25 10.74
N LYS A 12 4.06 14.58 10.55
CA LYS A 12 4.34 13.81 9.33
C LYS A 12 3.44 12.58 9.20
N ILE A 13 3.20 11.87 10.31
CA ILE A 13 2.29 10.70 10.33
C ILE A 13 0.87 11.14 9.99
N ASP A 14 0.39 12.22 10.61
CA ASP A 14 -0.95 12.75 10.39
C ASP A 14 -1.13 13.25 8.94
N ALA A 15 -0.14 13.99 8.42
CA ALA A 15 -0.16 14.48 7.04
C ALA A 15 -0.15 13.36 5.99
N ALA A 16 0.46 12.21 6.30
CA ALA A 16 0.47 11.03 5.43
C ALA A 16 -0.75 10.11 5.64
N ASN A 17 -1.70 10.49 6.49
CA ASN A 17 -2.79 9.64 6.96
C ASN A 17 -2.29 8.26 7.46
N GLY A 18 -1.13 8.25 8.12
CA GLY A 18 -0.40 7.03 8.44
C GLY A 18 -1.12 6.09 9.40
N TRP A 19 -2.04 6.62 10.22
CA TRP A 19 -2.87 5.82 11.14
C TRP A 19 -3.88 4.92 10.43
N ASP A 20 -4.30 5.29 9.22
CA ASP A 20 -5.27 4.56 8.39
C ASP A 20 -4.59 3.60 7.40
N LEU A 21 -3.26 3.52 7.41
CA LEU A 21 -2.48 2.79 6.41
C LEU A 21 -2.86 1.31 6.36
N GLU A 22 -2.88 0.63 7.50
CA GLU A 22 -3.19 -0.81 7.59
C GLU A 22 -4.61 -1.10 7.08
N ARG A 23 -5.59 -0.29 7.48
CA ARG A 23 -6.97 -0.40 6.99
C ARG A 23 -7.07 -0.21 5.48
N THR A 24 -6.33 0.75 4.94
CA THR A 24 -6.29 1.02 3.48
C THR A 24 -5.69 -0.15 2.72
N LEU A 25 -4.62 -0.75 3.26
CA LEU A 25 -3.98 -1.93 2.70
C LEU A 25 -4.93 -3.14 2.67
N GLU A 26 -5.65 -3.41 3.76
CA GLU A 26 -6.61 -4.52 3.83
C GLU A 26 -7.76 -4.37 2.82
N ILE A 27 -8.34 -3.16 2.72
CA ILE A 27 -9.41 -2.90 1.74
C ILE A 27 -8.90 -3.12 0.31
N ALA A 28 -7.71 -2.63 -0.02
CA ALA A 28 -7.12 -2.80 -1.34
C ALA A 28 -6.77 -4.27 -1.65
N ALA A 29 -6.28 -5.00 -0.66
CA ALA A 29 -5.94 -6.41 -0.78
C ALA A 29 -7.17 -7.27 -1.07
N ASP A 30 -8.28 -7.03 -0.35
CA ASP A 30 -9.55 -7.72 -0.57
C ASP A 30 -10.13 -7.39 -1.96
N ALA A 31 -10.17 -6.10 -2.33
CA ALA A 31 -10.69 -5.64 -3.61
C ALA A 31 -9.99 -6.29 -4.82
N LEU A 32 -8.68 -6.52 -4.71
CA LEU A 32 -7.88 -7.15 -5.77
C LEU A 32 -7.65 -8.65 -5.57
N ARG A 33 -8.30 -9.27 -4.56
CA ARG A 33 -8.16 -10.68 -4.22
C ARG A 33 -6.69 -11.11 -4.19
N LEU A 34 -5.92 -10.37 -3.40
CA LEU A 34 -4.51 -10.66 -3.21
C LEU A 34 -4.30 -11.98 -2.48
N PRO A 35 -3.17 -12.66 -2.70
CA PRO A 35 -2.77 -13.79 -1.88
C PRO A 35 -2.56 -13.35 -0.41
N PRO A 36 -2.44 -14.30 0.54
CA PRO A 36 -2.14 -13.99 1.93
C PRO A 36 -0.88 -13.13 2.08
N TRP A 37 -0.85 -12.23 3.08
CA TRP A 37 0.28 -11.31 3.32
C TRP A 37 1.63 -12.01 3.51
N GLU A 38 1.62 -13.20 4.12
CA GLU A 38 2.81 -14.03 4.36
C GLU A 38 3.25 -14.84 3.13
N ALA A 39 2.52 -14.77 2.00
CA ALA A 39 2.86 -15.53 0.81
C ALA A 39 4.15 -14.99 0.17
N GLU A 40 5.11 -15.88 -0.05
CA GLU A 40 6.34 -15.53 -0.77
C GLU A 40 6.04 -15.15 -2.23
N VAL A 41 6.38 -13.92 -2.61
CA VAL A 41 6.16 -13.39 -3.96
C VAL A 41 6.76 -14.29 -5.05
N THR A 42 7.88 -14.96 -4.78
CA THR A 42 8.55 -15.88 -5.72
C THR A 42 7.66 -17.06 -6.13
N LYS A 43 6.81 -17.54 -5.22
CA LYS A 43 5.91 -18.70 -5.40
C LYS A 43 4.57 -18.36 -6.03
N LEU A 44 4.24 -17.07 -6.15
CA LEU A 44 2.98 -16.61 -6.75
C LEU A 44 2.91 -16.90 -8.26
N SER A 45 1.71 -17.23 -8.73
CA SER A 45 1.38 -17.33 -10.15
C SER A 45 1.54 -15.97 -10.86
N GLY A 46 1.64 -15.97 -12.19
CA GLY A 46 1.73 -14.72 -12.97
C GLY A 46 0.54 -13.79 -12.73
N GLY A 47 -0.67 -14.34 -12.61
CA GLY A 47 -1.88 -13.57 -12.33
C GLY A 47 -1.88 -12.93 -10.94
N GLU A 48 -1.41 -13.65 -9.92
CA GLU A 48 -1.26 -13.09 -8.56
C GLU A 48 -0.21 -11.99 -8.51
N LYS A 49 0.96 -12.22 -9.13
CA LYS A 49 2.02 -11.19 -9.24
C LYS A 49 1.50 -9.92 -9.92
N ARG A 50 0.71 -10.07 -10.99
CA ARG A 50 0.06 -8.94 -11.68
C ARG A 50 -0.89 -8.18 -10.76
N ARG A 51 -1.75 -8.87 -10.00
CA ARG A 51 -2.68 -8.22 -9.06
C ARG A 51 -1.95 -7.51 -7.91
N VAL A 52 -0.89 -8.11 -7.36
CA VAL A 52 -0.03 -7.46 -6.35
C VAL A 52 0.63 -6.20 -6.91
N ALA A 53 1.18 -6.27 -8.12
CA ALA A 53 1.80 -5.12 -8.78
C ALA A 53 0.79 -4.00 -9.04
N LEU A 54 -0.42 -4.35 -9.51
CA LEU A 54 -1.51 -3.39 -9.73
C LEU A 54 -1.96 -2.75 -8.40
N CYS A 55 -2.10 -3.54 -7.33
CA CYS A 55 -2.44 -3.01 -6.01
C CYS A 55 -1.44 -1.95 -5.56
N ARG A 56 -0.14 -2.28 -5.64
CA ARG A 56 0.94 -1.35 -5.30
C ARG A 56 0.87 -0.06 -6.13
N LEU A 57 0.59 -0.19 -7.42
CA LEU A 57 0.48 0.94 -8.34
C LEU A 57 -0.70 1.84 -7.98
N LEU A 58 -1.88 1.27 -7.69
CA LEU A 58 -3.05 2.04 -7.27
C LEU A 58 -2.82 2.74 -5.91
N LEU A 59 -2.18 2.06 -4.96
CA LEU A 59 -1.86 2.63 -3.64
C LEU A 59 -0.84 3.78 -3.71
N SER A 60 0.01 3.80 -4.74
CA SER A 60 0.90 4.95 -4.98
C SER A 60 0.16 6.24 -5.39
N SER A 61 -1.18 6.18 -5.53
CA SER A 61 -2.06 7.30 -5.85
C SER A 61 -1.59 8.13 -7.06
N PRO A 62 -1.36 7.49 -8.23
CA PRO A 62 -0.92 8.20 -9.43
C PRO A 62 -2.05 9.09 -9.98
N ASP A 63 -1.70 10.28 -10.47
CA ASP A 63 -2.67 11.18 -11.12
C ASP A 63 -3.25 10.58 -12.43
N MET A 64 -2.46 9.77 -13.13
CA MET A 64 -2.87 9.07 -14.34
C MET A 64 -2.21 7.71 -14.39
N LEU A 65 -3.01 6.69 -14.71
CA LEU A 65 -2.56 5.32 -14.87
C LEU A 65 -2.93 4.83 -16.28
N LEU A 66 -1.91 4.48 -17.06
CA LEU A 66 -2.07 3.82 -18.35
C LEU A 66 -1.76 2.34 -18.18
N LEU A 67 -2.75 1.49 -18.47
CA LEU A 67 -2.60 0.04 -18.46
C LEU A 67 -2.65 -0.44 -19.90
N ASP A 68 -1.56 -1.07 -20.32
CA ASP A 68 -1.53 -1.96 -21.47
C ASP A 68 -1.44 -3.40 -20.94
N GLU A 69 -1.92 -4.36 -21.73
CA GLU A 69 -2.25 -5.75 -21.32
C GLU A 69 -1.31 -6.46 -20.31
#